data_AF-A0A3D2JCK3-F1
#
_entry.id   AF-A0A3D2JCK3-F1
#
_cell.length_a   1.000
_cell.length_b   1.000
_cell.length_c   1.000
_cell.angle_alpha   90.00
_cell.angle_beta   90.00
_cell.angle_gamma   90.00
#
_symmetry.space_group_name_H-M   'P 1'
#
loop_
_entity.id
_entity.type
_entity.pdbx_description
1 polymer ?
#
loop_
_entity_poly.entity_id
_entity_poly.type
_entity_poly.pdbx_seq_one_letter_code
_entity_poly.pdbx_strand_id
1 'polypeptide(L)'
;MATVTSKQDLIDYFAEKSQRSAKEGGVYFETVNELLMLFDETDNIAEIKSAVRQLHREKMKEVQRTESIEARIELRKQLGVYDDCLTQLRTIPVQ
;
A
#
# COMPACT_ATOMS: atom_id res chain seq x y z
N MET A 1 -14.85 10.28 -3.59
CA MET A 1 -14.10 9.36 -2.73
C MET A 1 -14.24 9.86 -1.31
N ALA A 2 -14.58 9.00 -0.35
CA ALA A 2 -14.63 9.38 1.05
C ALA A 2 -13.26 9.92 1.48
N THR A 3 -13.25 10.96 2.31
CA THR A 3 -12.01 11.56 2.81
C THR A 3 -11.41 10.62 3.85
N VAL A 4 -10.16 10.18 3.66
CA VAL A 4 -9.44 9.38 4.65
C VAL A 4 -8.96 10.30 5.77
N THR A 5 -9.58 10.19 6.95
CA THR A 5 -9.29 11.05 8.11
C THR A 5 -8.80 10.28 9.34
N SER A 6 -8.97 8.96 9.34
CA SER A 6 -8.60 8.06 10.44
C SER A 6 -7.96 6.76 9.93
N LYS A 7 -7.39 5.96 10.85
CA LYS A 7 -6.91 4.60 10.54
C LYS A 7 -8.05 3.72 10.01
N GLN A 8 -9.25 3.84 10.57
CA GLN A 8 -10.39 3.05 10.12
C GLN A 8 -10.79 3.40 8.68
N ASP A 9 -10.83 4.69 8.33
CA ASP A 9 -11.11 5.11 6.95
C ASP A 9 -10.07 4.57 5.97
N LEU A 10 -8.80 4.46 6.40
CA LEU A 10 -7.72 3.87 5.61
C LEU A 10 -7.95 2.37 5.39
N ILE A 11 -8.31 1.64 6.44
CA ILE A 11 -8.64 0.20 6.36
C ILE A 11 -9.82 0.01 5.40
N ASP A 12 -10.90 0.77 5.56
CA ASP A 12 -12.10 0.64 4.72
C ASP A 12 -11.78 0.95 3.25
N TYR A 13 -10.96 1.99 2.99
CA TYR A 13 -10.51 2.36 1.65
C TYR A 13 -9.73 1.23 0.96
N PHE A 14 -8.78 0.61 1.67
CA PHE A 14 -7.99 -0.49 1.12
C PHE A 14 -8.75 -1.82 1.08
N ALA A 15 -9.67 -2.07 2.00
CA ALA A 15 -10.55 -3.23 1.99
C ALA A 15 -11.49 -3.21 0.77
N GLU A 16 -12.08 -2.06 0.45
CA GLU A 16 -12.90 -1.90 -0.75
C GLU A 16 -12.08 -2.16 -2.02
N LYS A 17 -10.84 -1.66 -2.08
CA LYS A 17 -9.91 -1.93 -3.18
C LYS A 17 -9.55 -3.41 -3.30
N SER A 18 -9.27 -4.07 -2.17
CA SER A 18 -8.98 -5.51 -2.12
C SER A 18 -10.14 -6.32 -2.70
N GLN A 19 -11.38 -6.05 -2.25
CA GLN A 19 -12.57 -6.75 -2.73
C GLN A 19 -12.80 -6.59 -4.23
N ARG A 20 -12.60 -5.38 -4.78
CA ARG A 20 -12.75 -5.11 -6.21
C ARG A 20 -11.75 -5.91 -7.05
N SER A 21 -10.52 -6.08 -6.56
CA SER A 21 -9.45 -6.81 -7.24
C SER A 21 -9.40 -8.30 -6.91
N ALA A 22 -10.21 -8.79 -5.96
CA ALA A 22 -10.14 -10.17 -5.47
C ALA A 22 -10.39 -11.24 -6.55
N LYS A 23 -11.24 -10.95 -7.54
CA LYS A 23 -11.52 -11.88 -8.65
C LYS A 23 -10.38 -11.98 -9.65
N GLU A 24 -9.60 -10.92 -9.81
CA GLU A 24 -8.45 -10.87 -10.71
C GLU A 24 -7.18 -11.37 -10.02
N GLY A 25 -7.11 -11.20 -8.69
CA GLY A 25 -5.95 -11.57 -7.89
C GLY A 25 -4.69 -10.83 -8.31
N GLY A 26 -3.55 -11.49 -8.09
CA GLY A 26 -2.25 -11.02 -8.54
C GLY A 26 -1.67 -9.88 -7.71
N VAL A 27 -0.60 -9.31 -8.26
CA VAL A 27 0.35 -8.48 -7.53
C VAL A 27 -0.29 -7.27 -6.85
N TYR A 28 -1.26 -6.63 -7.49
CA TYR A 28 -1.98 -5.50 -6.88
C TYR A 28 -2.80 -5.95 -5.66
N PHE A 29 -3.60 -7.02 -5.82
CA PHE A 29 -4.43 -7.57 -4.74
C PHE A 29 -3.58 -8.04 -3.56
N GLU A 30 -2.49 -8.77 -3.83
CA GLU A 30 -1.57 -9.25 -2.79
C GLU A 30 -0.94 -8.09 -2.01
N THR A 31 -0.51 -7.03 -2.71
CA THR A 31 0.09 -5.86 -2.07
C THR A 31 -0.91 -5.09 -1.21
N VAL A 32 -2.17 -4.98 -1.66
CA VAL A 32 -3.23 -4.36 -0.85
C VAL A 32 -3.49 -5.17 0.42
N ASN A 33 -3.51 -6.49 0.35
CA ASN A 33 -3.70 -7.33 1.54
C ASN A 33 -2.49 -7.28 2.49
N GLU A 34 -1.27 -7.19 1.97
CA GLU A 34 -0.07 -6.93 2.79
C GLU A 34 -0.23 -5.65 3.62
N LEU A 35 -0.73 -4.57 3.00
CA LEU A 35 -1.00 -3.33 3.72
C LEU A 35 -2.11 -3.47 4.76
N LEU A 36 -3.19 -4.19 4.44
CA LEU A 36 -4.27 -4.43 5.40
C LEU A 36 -3.78 -5.20 6.63
N MET A 37 -2.94 -6.23 6.44
CA MET A 37 -2.32 -6.94 7.56
C MET A 37 -1.44 -6.00 8.41
N LEU A 38 -0.62 -5.15 7.78
CA LEU A 38 0.18 -4.15 8.49
C LEU A 38 -0.70 -3.22 9.34
N PHE A 39 -1.87 -2.81 8.82
CA PHE A 39 -2.79 -1.97 9.57
C PHE A 39 -3.41 -2.72 10.75
N ASP A 40 -3.73 -4.00 10.62
CA ASP A 40 -4.26 -4.79 11.72
C ASP A 40 -3.21 -5.03 12.82
N GLU A 41 -1.95 -5.17 12.45
CA GLU A 41 -0.84 -5.43 13.38
C GLU A 41 -0.30 -4.17 14.07
N THR A 42 -0.50 -2.99 13.47
CA THR A 42 0.10 -1.73 13.95
C THR A 42 -0.95 -0.66 14.20
N ASP A 43 -1.07 -0.17 15.44
CA ASP A 43 -2.04 0.89 15.79
C ASP A 43 -1.54 2.30 15.50
N ASN A 44 -0.23 2.52 15.55
CA ASN A 44 0.34 3.84 15.40
C ASN A 44 0.50 4.23 13.92
N ILE A 45 -0.20 5.30 13.50
CA ILE A 45 -0.14 5.84 12.13
C ILE A 45 1.29 6.22 11.70
N ALA A 46 2.11 6.74 12.61
CA ALA A 46 3.49 7.10 12.31
C ALA A 46 4.35 5.84 12.04
N GLU A 47 4.11 4.76 12.77
CA GLU A 47 4.79 3.47 12.56
C GLU A 47 4.35 2.83 11.25
N ILE A 48 3.04 2.79 10.95
CA ILE A 48 2.52 2.35 9.65
C ILE A 48 3.18 3.14 8.52
N LYS A 49 3.20 4.47 8.62
CA LYS A 49 3.81 5.34 7.60
C LYS A 49 5.30 5.08 7.44
N SER A 50 6.01 4.78 8.53
CA SER A 50 7.43 4.42 8.48
C SER A 50 7.63 3.09 7.77
N ALA A 51 6.84 2.07 8.11
CA ALA A 51 6.89 0.74 7.50
C ALA A 51 6.59 0.79 5.99
N VAL A 52 5.51 1.48 5.59
CA VAL A 52 5.17 1.64 4.16
C VAL A 52 6.27 2.39 3.39
N ARG A 53 6.90 3.42 4.00
CA ARG A 53 8.05 4.09 3.40
C ARG A 53 9.26 3.15 3.23
N GLN A 54 9.47 2.23 4.15
CA GLN A 54 10.53 1.24 4.04
C GLN A 54 10.24 0.26 2.89
N LEU A 55 9.05 -0.33 2.87
CA LEU A 55 8.61 -1.23 1.79
C LEU A 55 8.72 -0.56 0.42
N HIS A 56 8.26 0.69 0.29
CA HIS A 56 8.39 1.46 -0.94
C HIS A 56 9.86 1.63 -1.37
N ARG A 57 10.77 1.98 -0.44
CA ARG A 57 12.20 2.14 -0.76
C ARG A 57 12.86 0.84 -1.18
N GLU A 58 12.52 -0.26 -0.51
CA GLU A 58 13.04 -1.59 -0.84
C GLU A 58 12.55 -2.01 -2.22
N LYS A 59 11.26 -1.83 -2.49
CA LYS A 59 10.65 -2.12 -3.78
C LYS A 59 11.23 -1.26 -4.91
N MET A 60 11.52 0.02 -4.65
CA MET A 60 12.23 0.88 -5.61
C MET A 60 13.61 0.33 -5.98
N LYS A 61 14.38 -0.17 -5.00
CA LYS A 61 15.68 -0.80 -5.26
C LYS A 61 15.52 -2.09 -6.08
N GLU A 62 14.48 -2.86 -5.82
CA GLU A 62 14.17 -4.09 -6.56
C GLU A 62 13.84 -3.80 -8.02
N VAL A 63 13.00 -2.79 -8.29
CA VAL A 63 12.70 -2.31 -9.65
C VAL A 63 13.97 -1.91 -10.41
N GLN A 64 14.90 -1.22 -9.74
CA GLN A 64 16.15 -0.78 -10.35
C GLN A 64 17.08 -1.94 -10.71
N ARG A 65 17.04 -3.03 -9.95
CA ARG A 65 17.88 -4.23 -10.14
C ARG A 65 17.26 -5.26 -11.10
N THR A 66 15.96 -5.14 -11.38
CA THR A 66 15.23 -6.10 -12.20
C THR A 66 15.44 -5.80 -13.68
N GLU A 67 16.03 -6.75 -14.41
CA GLU A 67 16.29 -6.59 -15.85
C GLU A 67 15.04 -6.83 -16.70
N SER A 68 14.21 -7.81 -16.31
CA SER A 68 12.96 -8.14 -17.00
C SER A 68 11.99 -6.95 -16.98
N ILE A 69 11.51 -6.57 -18.16
CA ILE A 69 10.53 -5.49 -18.31
C ILE A 69 9.20 -5.87 -17.66
N GLU A 70 8.73 -7.10 -17.89
CA GLU A 70 7.47 -7.60 -17.36
C GLU A 70 7.49 -7.64 -15.83
N ALA A 71 8.58 -8.15 -15.24
CA ALA A 71 8.75 -8.14 -13.79
C ALA A 71 8.80 -6.70 -13.23
N ARG A 72 9.47 -5.76 -13.91
CA ARG A 72 9.44 -4.34 -13.52
C ARG A 72 8.04 -3.72 -13.59
N ILE A 73 7.21 -4.13 -14.55
CA ILE A 73 5.82 -3.65 -14.64
C ILE A 73 5.03 -4.10 -13.42
N GLU A 74 5.13 -5.37 -13.02
CA GLU A 74 4.47 -5.88 -11.83
C GLU A 74 4.97 -5.19 -10.54
N LEU A 75 6.28 -5.05 -10.37
CA LEU A 75 6.86 -4.34 -9.22
C LEU A 75 6.43 -2.87 -9.14
N ARG A 76 6.24 -2.20 -10.29
CA ARG A 76 5.70 -0.83 -10.34
C ARG A 76 4.23 -0.75 -9.95
N LYS A 77 3.44 -1.80 -10.18
CA LYS A 77 2.07 -1.86 -9.65
C LYS A 77 2.10 -1.89 -8.12
N GLN A 78 3.03 -2.65 -7.51
CA GLN A 78 3.20 -2.65 -6.05
C GLN A 78 3.58 -1.25 -5.53
N LEU A 79 4.53 -0.58 -6.18
CA LEU A 79 4.90 0.80 -5.84
C LEU A 79 3.70 1.75 -5.88
N GLY A 80 2.85 1.64 -6.90
CA GLY A 80 1.63 2.44 -7.01
C GLY A 80 0.69 2.27 -5.81
N VAL A 81 0.59 1.05 -5.26
CA VAL A 81 -0.21 0.78 -4.04
C VAL A 81 0.43 1.46 -2.82
N TYR A 82 1.75 1.34 -2.66
CA TYR A 82 2.46 1.99 -1.56
C TYR A 82 2.39 3.52 -1.65
N ASP A 83 2.52 4.11 -2.84
CA ASP A 83 2.41 5.55 -3.06
C ASP A 83 1.02 6.09 -2.73
N ASP A 84 -0.03 5.36 -3.14
CA ASP A 84 -1.40 5.69 -2.78
C ASP A 84 -1.59 5.62 -1.26
N CYS A 85 -1.12 4.56 -0.61
CA CYS A 85 -1.17 4.43 0.85
C CYS A 85 -0.48 5.60 1.55
N LEU A 86 0.74 5.97 1.12
CA LEU A 86 1.45 7.13 1.66
C LEU A 86 0.73 8.45 1.41
N THR A 87 -0.04 8.55 0.32
CA THR A 87 -0.88 9.72 0.02
C THR A 87 -2.05 9.80 0.98
N GLN A 88 -2.77 8.69 1.21
CA GLN A 88 -3.86 8.65 2.20
C GLN A 88 -3.35 8.89 3.63
N LEU A 89 -2.20 8.32 4.01
CA LEU A 89 -1.58 8.55 5.33
C LEU A 89 -1.11 10.00 5.57
N ARG A 90 -1.04 10.85 4.53
CA ARG A 90 -0.75 12.29 4.69
C ARG A 90 -1.98 13.09 5.06
N THR A 91 -3.19 12.59 4.80
CA THR A 91 -4.44 13.28 5.11
C THR A 91 -4.92 12.99 6.53
N ILE A 92 -4.40 11.93 7.17
CA ILE A 92 -4.66 11.62 8.58
C ILE A 92 -3.86 12.59 9.45
N PRO A 93 -4.51 13.37 10.34
CA PRO A 93 -3.82 14.22 11.30
C PRO A 93 -2.91 13.40 12.20
N VAL A 94 -1.64 13.80 12.31
CA VAL A 94 -0.74 13.23 13.33
C VAL A 94 -1.13 13.91 14.65
N GLN A 95 -1.79 13.17 15.53
CA GLN A 95 -2.08 13.61 16.90
C GLN A 95 -0.81 13.64 17.74
#